data_AF-F8E751-F1
#
_entry.id   AF-F8E751-F1
#
_cell.length_a   1.000
_cell.length_b   1.000
_cell.length_c   1.000
_cell.angle_alpha   90.00
_cell.angle_beta   90.00
_cell.angle_gamma   90.00
#
_symmetry.space_group_name_H-M   'P 1'
#
loop_
_entity.id
_entity.type
_entity.pdbx_description
1 polymer ?
#
loop_
_entity_poly.entity_id
_entity_poly.type
_entity_poly.pdbx_seq_one_letter_code
_entity_poly.pdbx_strand_id
1 'polypeptide(L)' 'MLYYNLFIFLFALLYSIVFVVIVLLSRKGKFEKYISVVSKVYKGFDTRSSSGILKGAVWAFVDGIITAVIVLSLYMLFK' A
#
# COMPACT_ATOMS: atom_id res chain seq x y z
N MET A 1 -12.25 -19.88 5.23
CA MET A 1 -11.92 -18.66 6.01
C MET A 1 -10.43 -18.43 6.15
N LEU A 2 -9.63 -19.39 6.67
CA LEU A 2 -8.18 -19.21 6.85
C LEU A 2 -7.44 -18.80 5.57
N TYR A 3 -7.73 -19.46 4.44
CA TYR A 3 -7.10 -19.14 3.15
C TYR A 3 -7.40 -17.72 2.64
N TYR A 4 -8.61 -17.20 2.87
CA TYR A 4 -8.99 -15.84 2.48
C TYR A 4 -8.28 -14.80 3.34
N ASN A 5 -8.19 -15.03 4.65
CA ASN A 5 -7.45 -14.16 5.55
C ASN A 5 -5.96 -14.13 5.23
N LEU A 6 -5.38 -15.30 4.92
CA LEU A 6 -3.99 -15.40 4.49
C LEU A 6 -3.75 -14.67 3.17
N PHE A 7 -4.64 -14.84 2.19
CA PHE A 7 -4.58 -14.11 0.92
C PHE A 7 -4.61 -12.60 1.13
N ILE A 8 -5.57 -12.09 1.91
CA ILE A 8 -5.71 -10.66 2.22
C ILE A 8 -4.43 -10.13 2.89
N PHE A 9 -3.91 -10.86 3.88
CA PHE A 9 -2.68 -10.47 4.58
C PHE A 9 -1.47 -10.41 3.63
N LEU A 10 -1.25 -11.45 2.83
CA LEU A 10 -0.12 -11.50 1.89
C LEU A 10 -0.23 -10.43 0.81
N PHE A 11 -1.44 -10.17 0.32
CA PHE A 11 -1.70 -9.12 -0.66
C PHE A 11 -1.40 -7.73 -0.07
N ALA A 12 -1.88 -7.47 1.15
CA ALA A 12 -1.60 -6.23 1.87
C ALA A 12 -0.10 -6.03 2.12
N LEU A 13 0.60 -7.09 2.49
CA LEU A 13 2.05 -7.06 2.69
C LEU A 13 2.79 -6.73 1.39
N LEU A 14 2.42 -7.40 0.28
CA LEU A 14 2.99 -7.13 -1.03
C LEU A 14 2.73 -5.69 -1.47
N TYR A 15 1.51 -5.19 -1.29
CA TYR A 15 1.14 -3.83 -1.61
C TYR A 15 2.01 -2.82 -0.85
N SER A 16 2.19 -3.02 0.45
CA SER A 16 3.03 -2.18 1.30
C SER A 16 4.51 -2.21 0.85
N ILE A 17 5.05 -3.38 0.50
CA ILE A 17 6.41 -3.52 -0.03
C ILE A 17 6.57 -2.76 -1.34
N VAL A 18 5.64 -2.94 -2.29
CA VAL A 18 5.65 -2.23 -3.58
C VAL A 18 5.60 -0.72 -3.36
N PHE A 19 4.76 -0.26 -2.43
CA PHE A 19 4.69 1.15 -2.07
C PHE A 19 6.03 1.68 -1.54
N VAL A 20 6.68 0.97 -0.62
CA VAL A 20 8.00 1.36 -0.10
C VAL A 20 9.04 1.43 -1.22
N VAL A 21 9.04 0.47 -2.16
CA VAL A 21 9.92 0.52 -3.34
C VAL A 21 9.67 1.78 -4.17
N ILE A 22 8.41 2.15 -4.41
CA ILE A 22 8.05 3.39 -5.13
C ILE A 22 8.57 4.62 -4.38
N VAL A 23 8.44 4.67 -3.05
CA VAL A 23 8.98 5.76 -2.21
C VAL A 23 10.50 5.85 -2.30
N LEU A 24 11.21 4.72 -2.31
CA LEU A 24 12.66 4.71 -2.47
C LEU A 24 13.09 5.17 -3.88
N LEU A 25 12.32 4.82 -4.91
CA LEU A 25 12.54 5.32 -6.27
C LEU A 25 12.22 6.82 -6.39
N SER A 26 11.29 7.35 -5.59
CA SER A 26 11.00 8.78 -5.59
C SER A 26 12.07 9.64 -4.98
N ARG A 27 12.86 9.09 -4.05
CA ARG A 27 14.10 9.74 -3.60
C ARG A 27 15.14 9.90 -4.72
N LYS A 28 14.98 9.17 -5.83
CA LYS A 28 15.82 9.24 -7.05
C LYS A 28 15.15 10.02 -8.19
N GLY A 29 14.08 10.78 -7.91
CA GLY A 29 13.38 11.59 -8.90
C GLY A 29 12.32 10.86 -9.75
N LYS A 30 11.98 9.60 -9.42
CA LYS A 30 10.93 8.86 -10.13
C LYS A 30 9.60 8.92 -9.39
N PHE A 31 8.46 8.88 -10.08
CA PHE A 31 7.15 8.83 -9.41
C PHE A 31 6.84 10.01 -8.45
N GLU A 32 7.54 11.15 -8.57
CA GLU A 32 7.37 12.29 -7.66
C GLU A 32 5.93 12.80 -7.62
N LYS A 33 5.26 12.86 -8.77
CA LYS A 33 3.85 13.26 -8.87
C LYS A 33 2.93 12.31 -8.11
N TYR A 34 3.16 11.00 -8.21
CA TYR A 34 2.38 10.00 -7.49
C TYR A 34 2.56 10.17 -5.98
N ILE A 35 3.81 10.26 -5.51
CA ILE A 35 4.12 10.45 -4.09
C ILE A 35 3.57 11.76 -3.55
N SER A 36 3.59 12.84 -4.33
CA SER A 36 3.00 14.13 -3.95
C SER A 36 1.49 14.05 -3.70
N VAL A 37 0.77 13.23 -4.49
CA VAL A 37 -0.66 12.97 -4.25
C VAL A 37 -0.83 12.13 -2.98
N VAL A 38 -0.07 11.05 -2.84
CA VAL A 38 -0.15 10.17 -1.67
C VAL A 38 0.15 10.92 -0.37
N SER A 39 1.15 11.81 -0.36
CA SER A 39 1.49 12.60 0.83
C SER A 39 0.38 13.54 1.32
N LYS A 40 -0.61 13.85 0.48
CA LYS A 40 -1.78 14.64 0.89
C LYS A 40 -2.82 13.81 1.63
N VAL A 41 -2.84 12.49 1.39
CA VAL A 41 -3.85 11.57 1.95
C VAL A 41 -3.26 10.80 3.14
N TYR A 42 -2.03 10.32 3.02
CA TYR A 42 -1.38 9.53 4.05
C TYR A 42 -0.87 10.43 5.17
N LYS A 43 -1.68 10.57 6.22
CA LYS A 43 -1.33 11.43 7.35
C LYS A 43 -0.04 10.98 8.02
N GLY A 44 0.92 11.90 8.13
CA GLY A 44 2.23 11.66 8.74
C GLY A 44 3.22 10.90 7.85
N PHE A 45 2.88 10.63 6.59
CA PHE A 45 3.82 10.14 5.60
C PHE A 45 4.76 11.27 5.17
N ASP A 46 6.05 10.98 5.23
CA ASP A 46 7.12 11.84 4.74
C ASP A 46 8.20 10.94 4.13
N THR A 47 8.59 11.23 2.89
CA THR A 47 9.64 10.50 2.20
C THR A 47 11.03 10.77 2.74
N ARG A 48 11.26 11.84 3.51
CA ARG A 48 12.58 12.22 4.01
C ARG A 48 12.94 11.50 5.31
N SER A 49 11.95 11.21 6.15
CA SER A 49 12.13 10.50 7.43
C SER A 49 11.80 9.01 7.34
N SER A 50 12.62 8.14 7.94
CA SER A 50 12.32 6.70 8.06
C SER A 50 11.02 6.43 8.82
N SER A 51 10.70 7.25 9.84
CA SER A 51 9.43 7.14 10.56
C SER A 51 8.23 7.57 9.72
N GLY A 52 8.44 8.53 8.81
CA GLY A 52 7.44 8.95 7.82
C GLY A 52 7.17 7.85 6.80
N ILE A 53 8.21 7.20 6.27
CA ILE A 53 8.08 6.06 5.36
C ILE A 53 7.32 4.92 6.03
N LEU A 54 7.64 4.60 7.30
CA LEU A 54 6.94 3.54 8.03
C LEU A 54 5.45 3.84 8.17
N LYS A 55 5.07 5.08 8.50
CA LYS A 55 3.66 5.50 8.54
C LYS A 55 2.99 5.35 7.18
N GLY A 56 3.68 5.72 6.09
CA GLY A 56 3.18 5.49 4.73
C GLY A 56 3.01 4.01 4.39
N ALA A 57 3.94 3.16 4.81
CA ALA A 57 3.87 1.71 4.62
C ALA A 57 2.68 1.09 5.37
N VAL A 58 2.36 1.58 6.57
CA VAL A 58 1.16 1.17 7.32
C VAL A 58 -0.11 1.58 6.58
N TRP A 59 -0.19 2.79 6.06
CA TRP A 59 -1.33 3.22 5.23
C TRP A 59 -1.47 2.36 3.96
N ALA A 60 -0.37 2.11 3.26
CA ALA A 60 -0.36 1.24 2.08
C ALA A 60 -0.78 -0.21 2.41
N PHE A 61 -0.46 -0.70 3.61
CA PHE A 61 -0.93 -2.00 4.07
C PHE A 61 -2.46 -2.01 4.26
N VAL A 62 -3.03 -0.95 4.85
CA VAL A 62 -4.49 -0.81 4.99
C VAL A 62 -5.18 -0.74 3.62
N ASP A 63 -4.65 0.05 2.70
CA ASP A 63 -5.16 0.12 1.32
C ASP A 63 -5.06 -1.24 0.61
N GLY A 64 -3.99 -1.98 0.87
CA GLY A 64 -3.81 -3.35 0.40
C GLY A 64 -4.86 -4.33 0.95
N ILE A 65 -5.25 -4.21 2.23
CA ILE A 65 -6.36 -4.99 2.81
C ILE A 65 -7.67 -4.66 2.08
N ILE A 66 -8.00 -3.37 1.95
CA ILE A 66 -9.24 -2.91 1.29
C ILE A 66 -9.29 -3.43 -0.15
N THR A 67 -8.19 -3.29 -0.88
CA THR A 67 -8.05 -3.77 -2.26
C THR A 67 -8.24 -5.28 -2.35
N ALA A 68 -7.60 -6.05 -1.46
CA ALA A 68 -7.72 -7.51 -1.45
C ALA A 68 -9.16 -7.97 -1.17
N VAL A 69 -9.86 -7.30 -0.26
CA VAL A 69 -11.27 -7.57 0.04
C VAL A 69 -12.12 -7.31 -1.20
N ILE A 70 -11.96 -6.17 -1.88
CA ILE A 70 -12.70 -5.84 -3.10
C ILE A 70 -12.44 -6.90 -4.19
N VAL A 71 -11.18 -7.25 -4.44
CA VAL A 71 -10.79 -8.26 -5.43
C VAL A 71 -11.42 -9.62 -5.10
N LEU A 72 -11.38 -10.03 -3.84
CA LEU A 72 -11.96 -11.30 -3.41
C LEU A 72 -13.49 -11.30 -3.56
N SER A 73 -14.16 -10.20 -3.19
CA SER A 73 -15.60 -10.03 -3.36
C SER A 73 -16.01 -10.11 -4.83
N LEU A 74 -15.27 -9.46 -5.73
CA LEU A 74 -15.52 -9.53 -7.17
C LEU A 74 -15.30 -10.95 -7.69
N TYR A 75 -14.21 -11.62 -7.29
CA TYR A 75 -13.95 -13.01 -7.68
C TYR A 75 -15.09 -13.96 -7.26
N MET A 76 -15.62 -13.80 -6.05
CA MET A 76 -16.75 -14.60 -5.58
C MET A 76 -18.07 -14.29 -6.30
N LEU A 77 -18.27 -13.06 -6.78
CA LEU A 77 -19.47 -12.66 -7.51
C LEU A 77 -19.54 -13.29 -8.92
N PHE A 78 -18.39 -13.42 -9.59
CA PHE A 78 -18.29 -13.88 -10.98
C PHE A 78 -17.87 -15.35 -11.13
N LYS A 79 -17.66 -16.06 -10.02
CA LYS A 79 -17.37 -17.49 -10.00
C LYS A 79 -18.65 -18.30 -9.86
#